data_AF-A0A7G5MT45-F1
#
_entry.id   AF-A0A7G5MT45-F1
#
_cell.length_a   1.000
_cell.length_b   1.000
_cell.length_c   1.000
_cell.angle_alpha   90.00
_cell.angle_beta   90.00
_cell.angle_gamma   90.00
#
_symmetry.space_group_name_H-M   'P 1'
#
loop_
_entity.id
_entity.type
_entity.pdbx_description
1 polymer ?
#
loop_
_entity_poly.entity_id
_entity_poly.type
_entity_poly.pdbx_seq_one_letter_code
_entity_poly.pdbx_strand_id
1 'polypeptide(L)'
;MVESEDPSFAADETEKQVRRRRIRFYEKNGFFDSQNVCRLFGVEYRILGKTSCMTQEEPRNMRCREELDSIYRTIIPKLVYHSQVKWM
;
A
#
# COMPACT_ATOMS: atom_id res chain seq x y z
N MET A 1 6.21 5.27 3.80
CA MET A 1 4.98 4.81 3.12
C MET A 1 4.07 4.18 4.15
N VAL A 2 2.80 3.94 3.79
CA VAL A 2 1.83 3.23 4.62
C VAL A 2 1.02 2.27 3.74
N GLU A 3 0.76 1.08 4.26
CA GLU A 3 -0.23 0.13 3.74
C GLU A 3 -1.58 0.40 4.41
N SER A 4 -2.62 0.67 3.62
CA SER A 4 -3.99 0.81 4.14
C SER A 4 -4.94 -0.04 3.32
N GLU A 5 -5.81 -0.79 3.98
CA GLU A 5 -6.76 -1.69 3.31
C GLU A 5 -7.52 -0.97 2.21
N ASP A 6 -7.58 -1.58 1.02
CA ASP A 6 -8.18 -0.98 -0.16
C ASP A 6 -9.73 -1.04 -0.04
N PRO A 7 -10.43 0.10 -0.16
CA PRO A 7 -11.89 0.13 -0.10
C PRO A 7 -12.60 -0.66 -1.20
N SER A 8 -11.93 -0.98 -2.31
CA SER A 8 -12.48 -1.73 -3.44
C SER A 8 -12.72 -3.20 -3.11
N PHE A 9 -12.07 -3.70 -2.05
CA PHE A 9 -12.15 -5.09 -1.58
C PHE A 9 -12.91 -5.21 -0.25
N ALA A 10 -13.69 -4.20 0.13
CA ALA A 10 -14.54 -4.26 1.32
C ALA A 10 -15.71 -5.24 1.12
N ALA A 11 -16.06 -6.00 2.16
CA ALA A 11 -17.16 -6.95 2.16
C ALA A 11 -18.53 -6.25 2.12
N ASP A 12 -18.64 -5.07 2.73
CA ASP A 12 -19.86 -4.27 2.75
C ASP A 12 -19.58 -2.76 2.72
N GLU A 13 -20.65 -1.97 2.59
CA GLU A 13 -20.54 -0.51 2.52
C GLU A 13 -20.07 0.10 3.86
N THR A 14 -20.37 -0.50 5.01
CA THR A 14 -19.90 -0.01 6.31
C THR A 14 -18.38 -0.12 6.39
N GLU A 15 -17.82 -1.29 6.05
CA GLU A 15 -16.37 -1.52 5.99
C GLU A 15 -15.72 -0.61 4.95
N LYS A 16 -16.33 -0.45 3.77
CA LYS A 16 -15.85 0.45 2.73
C LYS A 16 -15.70 1.88 3.23
N GLN A 17 -16.67 2.37 4.01
CA GLN A 17 -16.61 3.70 4.61
C GLN A 17 -15.51 3.81 5.66
N VAL A 18 -15.28 2.76 6.47
CA VAL A 18 -14.15 2.72 7.41
C VAL A 18 -12.81 2.80 6.66
N ARG A 19 -12.61 1.99 5.63
CA ARG A 19 -11.39 2.00 4.80
C ARG A 19 -11.17 3.35 4.12
N ARG A 20 -12.23 3.96 3.54
CA ARG A 20 -12.18 5.32 2.98
C ARG A 20 -11.78 6.37 4.01
N ARG A 21 -12.30 6.28 5.24
CA ARG A 21 -11.92 7.21 6.33
C ARG A 21 -10.45 7.07 6.68
N ARG A 22 -9.89 5.86 6.70
CA ARG A 22 -8.44 5.63 6.91
C ARG A 22 -7.60 6.26 5.81
N ILE A 23 -7.96 6.06 4.54
CA ILE A 23 -7.26 6.71 3.41
C ILE A 23 -7.31 8.23 3.54
N ARG A 24 -8.49 8.82 3.78
CA ARG A 24 -8.64 10.26 3.96
C ARG A 24 -7.83 10.82 5.14
N PHE A 25 -7.67 10.03 6.21
CA PHE A 25 -6.81 10.41 7.32
C PHE A 25 -5.36 10.57 6.85
N TYR A 26 -4.83 9.61 6.10
CA TYR A 26 -3.46 9.70 5.57
C TYR A 26 -3.29 10.83 4.56
N GLU A 27 -4.24 11.02 3.65
CA GLU A 27 -4.23 12.14 2.69
C GLU A 27 -4.16 13.49 3.40
N LYS A 28 -4.98 13.70 4.45
CA LYS A 28 -4.94 14.90 5.30
C LYS A 28 -3.60 15.09 6.02
N ASN A 29 -2.83 14.03 6.21
CA ASN A 29 -1.51 14.05 6.85
C ASN A 29 -0.35 14.06 5.82
N GLY A 30 -0.62 14.45 4.57
CA GLY A 30 0.40 14.68 3.55
C GLY A 30 0.88 13.39 2.85
N PHE A 31 0.11 12.32 2.93
CA PHE A 31 0.31 11.15 2.10
C PHE A 31 -0.39 11.30 0.75
N PHE A 32 0.14 10.65 -0.27
CA PHE A 32 -0.47 10.59 -1.60
C PHE A 32 -0.71 9.13 -2.01
N ASP A 33 -1.72 8.90 -2.85
CA ASP A 33 -1.95 7.60 -3.45
C ASP A 33 -0.85 7.27 -4.46
N SER A 34 -0.08 6.21 -4.20
CA SER A 34 0.99 5.77 -5.10
C SER A 34 0.48 4.92 -6.26
N GLN A 35 -0.84 4.67 -6.33
CA GLN A 35 -1.52 3.80 -7.30
C GLN A 35 -1.12 2.32 -7.23
N ASN A 36 -0.20 1.94 -6.34
CA ASN A 36 0.12 0.53 -6.13
C ASN A 36 -0.91 -0.13 -5.22
N VAL A 37 -1.32 -1.34 -5.61
CA VAL A 37 -2.12 -2.22 -4.78
C VAL A 37 -1.36 -3.53 -4.59
N CYS A 38 -1.32 -4.03 -3.35
CA CYS A 38 -0.66 -5.28 -3.01
C CYS A 38 -1.60 -6.13 -2.17
N ARG A 39 -1.74 -7.40 -2.54
CA ARG A 39 -2.33 -8.40 -1.67
C ARG A 39 -1.25 -9.02 -0.80
N LEU A 40 -1.31 -8.75 0.50
CA LEU A 40 -0.37 -9.25 1.50
C LEU A 40 -1.13 -10.14 2.49
N PHE A 41 -0.72 -11.41 2.60
CA PHE A 41 -1.37 -12.42 3.47
C PHE A 41 -2.90 -12.48 3.31
N GLY A 42 -3.38 -12.31 2.07
CA GLY A 42 -4.80 -12.38 1.73
C GLY A 42 -5.59 -11.08 1.92
N VAL A 43 -4.93 -9.97 2.29
CA VAL A 43 -5.56 -8.66 2.44
C VAL A 43 -5.06 -7.72 1.35
N GLU A 44 -5.98 -7.07 0.63
CA GLU A 44 -5.64 -6.08 -0.39
C GLU A 44 -5.40 -4.70 0.23
N TYR A 45 -4.16 -4.24 0.11
CA TYR A 45 -3.71 -2.94 0.57
C TYR A 45 -3.48 -1.99 -0.60
N ARG A 46 -3.92 -0.75 -0.42
CA ARG A 46 -3.48 0.39 -1.19
C ARG A 46 -2.25 1.00 -0.54
N ILE A 47 -1.22 1.28 -1.33
CA ILE A 47 0.03 1.85 -0.84
C ILE A 47 -0.01 3.37 -0.95
N LEU A 48 0.22 4.04 0.18
CA LEU A 48 0.30 5.49 0.27
C LEU A 48 1.75 5.94 0.48
N GLY A 49 2.22 6.85 -0.38
CA GLY A 49 3.54 7.48 -0.29
C GLY A 49 3.51 8.75 0.55
N LYS A 50 4.67 9.26 0.99
CA LYS A 50 4.78 10.54 1.71
C LYS A 50 5.90 11.39 1.09
N THR A 51 5.60 12.65 0.82
CA THR A 51 6.51 13.57 0.11
C THR A 51 7.71 14.03 0.94
N SER A 52 7.66 13.93 2.28
CA SER A 52 8.66 14.52 3.19
C SER A 52 10.07 13.90 3.13
N CYS A 53 10.33 13.01 2.19
CA CYS A 53 11.62 12.34 2.01
C CYS A 53 12.31 12.67 0.67
N MET A 54 11.73 13.51 -0.20
CA MET A 54 12.18 13.56 -1.60
C MET A 54 12.33 14.96 -2.20
N THR A 55 13.50 15.21 -2.75
CA THR A 55 13.92 16.39 -3.51
C THR A 55 13.93 16.17 -5.04
N GLN A 56 13.51 15.02 -5.58
CA GLN A 56 13.57 14.77 -7.03
C GLN A 56 12.38 14.00 -7.60
N GLU A 57 12.06 14.35 -8.85
CA GLU A 57 10.94 13.93 -9.70
C GLU A 57 11.02 12.48 -10.21
N GLU A 58 11.37 11.51 -9.37
CA GLU A 58 11.18 10.11 -9.75
C GLU A 58 9.67 9.78 -9.82
N PRO A 59 9.23 8.86 -10.70
CA PRO A 59 7.85 8.42 -10.75
C PRO A 59 7.48 7.77 -9.41
N ARG A 60 6.81 8.56 -8.56
CA ARG A 60 6.41 8.26 -7.19
C ARG A 60 5.79 6.86 -6.99
N ASN A 61 5.14 6.35 -8.02
CA ASN A 61 4.46 5.07 -8.03
C ASN A 61 5.47 3.90 -8.02
N MET A 62 6.48 3.91 -8.90
CA MET A 62 7.38 2.76 -9.08
C MET A 62 8.25 2.50 -7.84
N ARG A 63 8.73 3.59 -7.22
CA ARG A 63 9.59 3.52 -6.03
C ARG A 63 8.88 2.98 -4.79
N CYS A 64 7.61 3.32 -4.58
CA CYS A 64 6.87 2.81 -3.42
C CYS A 64 6.75 1.28 -3.44
N ARG A 65 6.53 0.71 -4.64
CA ARG A 65 6.50 -0.73 -4.84
C ARG A 65 7.85 -1.36 -4.59
N GLU A 66 8.92 -0.81 -5.16
CA GLU A 66 10.27 -1.38 -5.03
C GLU A 66 10.76 -1.39 -3.57
N GLU A 67 10.57 -0.27 -2.85
CA GLU A 67 10.97 -0.17 -1.45
C GLU A 67 10.19 -1.17 -0.56
N LEU A 68 8.86 -1.30 -0.76
CA LEU A 68 8.07 -2.28 -0.03
C LEU A 68 8.34 -3.73 -0.45
N ASP A 69 8.53 -4.02 -1.74
CA ASP A 69 8.87 -5.37 -2.23
C ASP A 69 10.21 -5.82 -1.63
N SER A 70 11.19 -4.91 -1.51
CA SER A 70 12.46 -5.17 -0.84
C SER A 70 12.27 -5.52 0.65
N ILE A 71 11.42 -4.78 1.36
CA ILE A 71 11.07 -5.07 2.76
C ILE A 71 10.41 -6.45 2.85
N TYR A 72 9.40 -6.73 2.02
CA TYR A 72 8.71 -8.01 2.01
C TYR A 72 9.65 -9.18 1.72
N ARG A 73 10.58 -9.04 0.77
CA ARG A 73 11.58 -10.08 0.46
C ARG A 73 12.55 -10.34 1.61
N THR A 74 12.73 -9.34 2.48
CA THR A 74 13.61 -9.43 3.64
C THR A 74 12.90 -10.11 4.82
N ILE A 75 11.64 -9.75 5.08
CA ILE A 75 10.93 -10.19 6.29
C ILE A 75 10.07 -11.44 6.09
N ILE A 76 9.63 -11.72 4.85
CA ILE A 76 8.77 -12.87 4.56
C ILE A 76 9.63 -14.05 4.13
N PRO A 77 9.45 -15.25 4.71
CA PRO A 77 10.21 -16.42 4.32
C PRO A 77 10.09 -16.70 2.81
N LYS A 78 11.23 -16.97 2.17
CA LYS A 78 11.32 -17.20 0.72
C LYS A 78 10.33 -18.26 0.21
N LEU A 79 10.09 -19.29 1.02
CA LEU A 79 9.18 -20.39 0.70
C LEU A 79 7.73 -19.93 0.46
N VAL A 80 7.29 -18.89 1.17
CA VAL A 80 5.90 -18.42 1.12
C VAL A 80 5.73 -17.10 0.39
N TYR A 81 6.82 -16.36 0.11
CA TYR A 81 6.80 -15.04 -0.52
C TYR A 81 5.81 -14.91 -1.69
N HIS A 82 5.96 -15.74 -2.71
CA HIS A 82 5.14 -15.68 -3.92
C HIS A 82 3.67 -16.05 -3.70
N SER A 83 3.37 -16.83 -2.65
CA SER A 83 1.99 -17.16 -2.28
C SER A 83 1.32 -16.04 -1.48
N GLN A 84 2.10 -15.31 -0.68
CA GLN A 84 1.61 -14.34 0.30
C GLN A 84 1.66 -12.89 -0.18
N VAL A 85 2.50 -12.56 -1.17
CA VAL A 85 2.68 -11.21 -1.71
C VAL A 85 2.32 -11.21 -3.19
N LYS A 86 1.31 -10.42 -3.57
CA LYS A 86 0.93 -10.23 -4.98
C LYS A 86 0.67 -8.75 -5.27
N TRP A 87 1.50 -8.17 -6.11
CA TRP A 87 1.27 -6.84 -6.68
C TRP A 87 0.22 -6.91 -7.80
N MET A 88 -0.72 -5.96 -7.82
CA MET A 88 -1.84 -5.87 -8.78
C MET A 88 -1.71 -4.64 -9.66
#